data_AF-A0A963X3U9-F1
#
_entry.id   AF-A0A963X3U9-F1
#
_cell.length_a   1.000
_cell.length_b   1.000
_cell.length_c   1.000
_cell.angle_alpha   90.00
_cell.angle_beta   90.00
_cell.angle_gamma   90.00
#
_symmetry.space_group_name_H-M   'P 1'
#
loop_
_entity.id
_entity.type
_entity.pdbx_description
1 polymer ?
#
loop_
_entity_poly.entity_id
_entity_poly.type
_entity_poly.pdbx_seq_one_letter_code
_entity_poly.pdbx_strand_id
1 'polypeptide(L)'
;MTRRFKAVIFDFGGVFTTSPVENFAVYEKKQGLPDRFIGGVIRARLHDGAFARFERGEIGMEEFDALFAKETRAAGHEIRGREFARFLEVDFKPDMIAALSAVKGAGLKTGCITNNFPSIESDGSPRRAERSAQLQAIFKDFDHIIESSKVGVRKPEPRIYEMMLEALALPASDCIFL
;
A
#
# COMPACT_ATOMS: atom_id res chain seq x y z
N MET A 1 9.57 -34.15 -5.98
CA MET A 1 9.39 -33.10 -7.00
C MET A 1 10.26 -31.92 -6.61
N THR A 2 11.18 -31.48 -7.46
CA THR A 2 11.93 -30.22 -7.27
C THR A 2 10.97 -29.06 -7.52
N ARG A 3 10.72 -28.22 -6.51
CA ARG A 3 9.88 -27.04 -6.69
C ARG A 3 10.59 -26.02 -7.57
N ARG A 4 9.89 -25.54 -8.60
CA ARG A 4 10.37 -24.51 -9.52
C ARG A 4 10.56 -23.15 -8.85
N PHE A 5 9.72 -22.82 -7.88
CA PHE A 5 9.78 -21.55 -7.14
C PHE A 5 10.10 -21.79 -5.68
N LYS A 6 10.76 -20.83 -5.06
CA LYS A 6 11.22 -20.86 -3.66
C LYS A 6 10.58 -19.77 -2.81
N ALA A 7 10.00 -18.74 -3.43
CA ALA A 7 9.33 -17.66 -2.71
C ALA A 7 8.09 -17.14 -3.43
N VAL A 8 7.18 -16.59 -2.64
CA VAL A 8 6.09 -15.74 -3.11
C VAL A 8 6.22 -14.39 -2.41
N ILE A 9 6.28 -13.34 -3.20
CA ILE A 9 6.33 -11.95 -2.76
C ILE A 9 4.96 -11.35 -3.06
N PHE A 10 4.37 -10.66 -2.10
CA PHE A 10 3.03 -10.10 -2.21
C PHE A 10 3.06 -8.57 -2.12
N ASP A 11 2.18 -7.91 -2.86
CA ASP A 11 1.62 -6.62 -2.44
C ASP A 11 0.75 -6.80 -1.18
N PHE A 12 0.51 -5.71 -0.46
CA PHE A 12 -0.45 -5.66 0.62
C PHE A 12 -1.78 -5.02 0.20
N GLY A 13 -1.73 -3.81 -0.34
CA GLY A 13 -2.92 -3.05 -0.74
C GLY A 13 -3.62 -3.70 -1.93
N GLY A 14 -4.92 -3.95 -1.84
CA GLY A 14 -5.68 -4.63 -2.91
C GLY A 14 -5.50 -6.15 -2.97
N VAL A 15 -4.41 -6.68 -2.39
CA VAL A 15 -4.16 -8.13 -2.24
C VAL A 15 -4.70 -8.63 -0.91
N PHE A 16 -4.16 -8.16 0.23
CA PHE A 16 -4.66 -8.50 1.56
C PHE A 16 -5.82 -7.62 2.00
N THR A 17 -6.09 -6.53 1.28
CA THR A 17 -7.21 -5.64 1.56
C THR A 17 -8.08 -5.41 0.33
N THR A 18 -9.28 -4.84 0.53
CA THR A 18 -10.02 -4.20 -0.57
C THR A 18 -9.21 -3.05 -1.18
N SER A 19 -9.54 -2.68 -2.41
CA SER A 19 -8.83 -1.62 -3.13
C SER A 19 -9.38 -0.24 -2.71
N PRO A 20 -8.52 0.72 -2.34
CA PRO A 20 -8.97 2.09 -2.05
C PRO A 20 -9.55 2.79 -3.29
N VAL A 21 -9.29 2.28 -4.50
CA VAL A 21 -9.88 2.82 -5.74
C VAL A 21 -11.41 2.72 -5.74
N GLU A 22 -11.97 1.69 -5.10
CA GLU A 22 -13.42 1.57 -4.94
C GLU A 22 -13.96 2.69 -4.03
N ASN A 23 -13.22 3.03 -2.97
CA ASN A 23 -13.57 4.14 -2.08
C ASN A 23 -13.48 5.50 -2.80
N PHE A 24 -12.51 5.68 -3.70
CA PHE A 24 -12.42 6.89 -4.54
C PHE A 24 -13.67 7.05 -5.40
N ALA A 25 -14.09 6.00 -6.11
CA ALA A 25 -15.25 6.05 -7.00
C ALA A 25 -16.55 6.39 -6.25
N VAL A 26 -16.73 5.82 -5.05
CA VAL A 26 -17.87 6.14 -4.18
C VAL A 26 -17.85 7.61 -3.77
N TYR A 27 -16.69 8.11 -3.38
CA TYR A 27 -16.51 9.51 -2.97
C TYR A 27 -16.74 10.47 -4.15
N GLU A 28 -16.11 10.22 -5.29
CA GLU A 28 -16.22 11.03 -6.50
C GLU A 28 -17.68 11.18 -6.91
N LYS A 29 -18.43 10.07 -6.97
CA LYS A 29 -19.87 10.10 -7.26
C LYS A 29 -20.66 10.92 -6.25
N LYS A 30 -20.36 10.78 -4.96
CA LYS A 30 -21.05 11.51 -3.88
C LYS A 30 -20.81 13.02 -3.96
N GLN A 31 -19.61 13.43 -4.35
CA GLN A 31 -19.21 14.84 -4.45
C GLN A 31 -19.45 15.46 -5.84
N GLY A 32 -19.97 14.69 -6.80
CA GLY A 32 -20.18 15.15 -8.17
C GLY A 32 -18.88 15.42 -8.93
N LEU A 33 -17.80 14.69 -8.59
CA LEU A 33 -16.52 14.79 -9.28
C LEU A 33 -16.53 13.99 -10.58
N PRO A 34 -15.66 14.32 -11.55
CA PRO A 34 -15.42 13.49 -12.72
C PRO A 34 -15.00 12.05 -12.34
N ASP A 35 -15.39 11.07 -13.15
CA ASP A 35 -14.98 9.67 -12.94
C ASP A 35 -13.44 9.56 -12.96
N ARG A 36 -12.89 8.87 -11.95
CA ARG A 36 -11.45 8.67 -11.75
C ARG A 36 -10.66 9.96 -11.56
N PHE A 37 -11.28 11.05 -11.10
CA PHE A 37 -10.63 12.32 -10.82
C PHE A 37 -9.40 12.15 -9.90
N ILE A 38 -9.56 11.51 -8.75
CA ILE A 38 -8.51 11.29 -7.74
C ILE A 38 -7.36 10.49 -8.34
N GLY A 39 -7.69 9.37 -9.00
CA GLY A 39 -6.70 8.53 -9.68
C GLY A 39 -5.97 9.27 -10.81
N GLY A 40 -6.68 10.15 -11.51
CA GLY A 40 -6.13 11.03 -12.55
C GLY A 40 -5.12 12.03 -12.00
N VAL A 41 -5.43 12.69 -10.87
CA VAL A 41 -4.51 13.61 -10.20
C VAL A 41 -3.25 12.88 -9.73
N ILE A 42 -3.40 11.72 -9.08
CA ILE A 42 -2.27 10.89 -8.63
C ILE A 42 -1.40 10.48 -9.82
N ARG A 43 -2.02 10.04 -10.93
CA ARG A 43 -1.31 9.58 -12.13
C ARG A 43 -0.59 10.72 -12.86
N ALA A 44 -1.15 11.92 -12.89
CA ALA A 44 -0.56 13.09 -13.55
C ALA A 44 0.80 13.49 -12.93
N ARG A 45 1.01 13.17 -11.65
CA ARG A 45 2.25 13.43 -10.90
C ARG A 45 2.74 12.19 -10.17
N LEU A 46 2.82 11.08 -10.89
CA LEU A 46 3.06 9.74 -10.35
C LEU A 46 4.37 9.62 -9.54
N HIS A 47 5.38 10.40 -9.88
CA HIS A 47 6.72 10.30 -9.30
C HIS A 47 7.03 11.38 -8.26
N ASP A 48 6.52 12.60 -8.46
CA ASP A 48 6.90 13.81 -7.72
C ASP A 48 5.72 14.53 -7.04
N GLY A 49 4.50 14.04 -7.23
CA GLY A 49 3.30 14.59 -6.62
C GLY A 49 3.22 14.34 -5.11
N ALA A 50 2.29 15.04 -4.45
CA ALA A 50 2.11 14.94 -2.99
C ALA A 50 1.93 13.49 -2.53
N PHE A 51 1.13 12.71 -3.28
CA PHE A 51 0.87 11.30 -2.99
C PHE A 51 2.15 10.45 -3.02
N ALA A 52 2.99 10.63 -4.05
CA ALA A 52 4.22 9.87 -4.20
C ALA A 52 5.26 10.18 -3.11
N ARG A 53 5.40 11.46 -2.79
CA ARG A 53 6.28 11.93 -1.70
C ARG A 53 5.80 11.40 -0.35
N PHE A 54 4.49 11.35 -0.13
CA PHE A 54 3.90 10.81 1.09
C PHE A 54 4.11 9.30 1.22
N GLU A 55 3.93 8.52 0.14
CA GLU A 55 4.21 7.07 0.14
C GLU A 55 5.67 6.73 0.39
N ARG A 56 6.61 7.59 -0.02
CA ARG A 56 8.04 7.44 0.30
C ARG A 56 8.42 7.97 1.70
N GLY A 57 7.47 8.55 2.43
CA GLY A 57 7.74 9.15 3.74
C GLY A 57 8.59 10.43 3.67
N GLU A 58 8.71 11.06 2.50
CA GLU A 58 9.47 12.30 2.30
C GLU A 58 8.76 13.52 2.91
N ILE A 59 7.45 13.42 3.10
CA ILE A 59 6.60 14.47 3.69
C ILE A 59 5.69 13.89 4.77
N GLY A 60 5.34 14.71 5.76
CA GLY A 60 4.37 14.37 6.79
C GLY A 60 2.92 14.66 6.39
N MET A 61 1.97 14.26 7.24
CA MET A 61 0.53 14.43 7.01
C MET A 61 0.11 15.88 6.77
N GLU A 62 0.72 16.85 7.46
CA GLU A 62 0.37 18.28 7.30
C GLU A 62 0.78 18.82 5.93
N GLU A 63 1.99 18.50 5.48
CA GLU A 63 2.45 18.91 4.16
C GLU A 63 1.66 18.18 3.06
N PHE A 64 1.39 16.88 3.22
CA PHE A 64 0.54 16.12 2.30
C PHE A 64 -0.87 16.74 2.21
N ASP A 65 -1.45 17.14 3.34
CA ASP A 65 -2.78 17.75 3.39
C ASP A 65 -2.88 19.03 2.54
N ALA A 66 -1.87 19.90 2.63
CA ALA A 66 -1.82 21.15 1.88
C ALA A 66 -1.45 20.94 0.40
N LEU A 67 -0.47 20.08 0.11
CA LEU A 67 -0.01 19.85 -1.26
C LEU A 67 -1.06 19.11 -2.10
N PHE A 68 -1.71 18.08 -1.54
CA PHE A 68 -2.75 17.34 -2.26
C PHE A 68 -3.96 18.23 -2.57
N ALA A 69 -4.34 19.12 -1.65
CA ALA A 69 -5.37 20.13 -1.89
C ALA A 69 -4.99 21.07 -3.04
N LYS A 70 -3.72 21.49 -3.11
CA LYS A 70 -3.22 22.33 -4.19
C LYS A 70 -3.26 21.61 -5.55
N GLU A 71 -2.83 20.35 -5.58
CA GLU A 71 -2.80 19.54 -6.81
C GLU A 71 -4.19 19.26 -7.35
N THR A 72 -5.10 18.84 -6.49
CA THR A 72 -6.50 18.57 -6.85
C THR A 72 -7.19 19.86 -7.28
N ARG A 73 -7.02 20.99 -6.56
CA ARG A 73 -7.58 22.29 -6.96
C ARG A 73 -7.11 22.71 -8.35
N ALA A 74 -5.84 22.50 -8.68
CA ALA A 74 -5.30 22.77 -10.02
C ALA A 74 -5.94 21.89 -11.11
N ALA A 75 -6.44 20.70 -10.74
CA ALA A 75 -7.19 19.81 -11.63
C ALA A 75 -8.70 20.11 -11.67
N GLY A 76 -9.19 21.10 -10.91
CA GLY A 76 -10.56 21.61 -10.98
C GLY A 76 -11.42 21.37 -9.74
N HIS A 77 -10.96 20.59 -8.76
CA HIS A 77 -11.70 20.32 -7.52
C HIS A 77 -10.75 20.15 -6.35
N GLU A 78 -11.04 20.76 -5.19
CA GLU A 78 -10.16 20.64 -4.03
C GLU A 78 -10.52 19.42 -3.16
N ILE A 79 -9.52 18.59 -2.86
CA ILE A 79 -9.61 17.49 -1.89
C ILE A 79 -8.42 17.60 -0.93
N ARG A 80 -8.71 17.71 0.36
CA ARG A 80 -7.69 17.76 1.43
C ARG A 80 -7.04 16.38 1.61
N GLY A 81 -5.74 16.32 1.86
CA GLY A 81 -5.05 15.05 2.13
C GLY A 81 -5.59 14.30 3.36
N ARG A 82 -6.05 15.01 4.40
CA ARG A 82 -6.71 14.41 5.58
C ARG A 82 -8.06 13.78 5.23
N GLU A 83 -8.76 14.35 4.25
CA GLU A 83 -9.99 13.76 3.73
C GLU A 83 -9.65 12.53 2.89
N PHE A 84 -8.64 12.63 2.04
CA PHE A 84 -8.12 11.50 1.26
C PHE A 84 -7.73 10.30 2.13
N ALA A 85 -7.08 10.54 3.28
CA ALA A 85 -6.66 9.47 4.19
C ALA A 85 -7.81 8.58 4.67
N ARG A 86 -9.06 9.08 4.68
CA ARG A 86 -10.25 8.28 5.03
C ARG A 86 -10.59 7.23 3.98
N PHE A 87 -10.18 7.43 2.73
CA PHE A 87 -10.41 6.47 1.64
C PHE A 87 -9.48 5.25 1.74
N LEU A 88 -8.46 5.32 2.59
CA LEU A 88 -7.51 4.24 2.84
C LEU A 88 -8.00 3.25 3.91
N GLU A 89 -9.18 3.49 4.49
CA GLU A 89 -9.87 2.52 5.33
C GLU A 89 -10.46 1.41 4.43
N VAL A 90 -9.77 0.27 4.39
CA VAL A 90 -10.05 -0.88 3.49
C VAL A 90 -10.27 -2.16 4.28
N ASP A 91 -11.06 -3.12 3.85
CA ASP A 91 -11.29 -4.35 4.63
C ASP A 91 -10.26 -5.42 4.33
N PHE A 92 -9.85 -6.22 5.32
CA PHE A 92 -8.97 -7.36 5.08
C PHE A 92 -9.70 -8.46 4.31
N LYS A 93 -8.97 -9.17 3.44
CA LYS A 93 -9.45 -10.32 2.66
C LYS A 93 -9.01 -11.63 3.33
N PRO A 94 -9.90 -12.35 4.04
CA PRO A 94 -9.54 -13.57 4.76
C PRO A 94 -8.93 -14.65 3.87
N ASP A 95 -9.41 -14.77 2.63
CA ASP A 95 -8.92 -15.76 1.67
C ASP A 95 -7.43 -15.55 1.33
N MET A 96 -6.98 -14.30 1.24
CA MET A 96 -5.57 -14.00 0.97
C MET A 96 -4.69 -14.20 2.20
N ILE A 97 -5.23 -14.00 3.40
CA ILE A 97 -4.55 -14.37 4.66
C ILE A 97 -4.38 -15.90 4.70
N ALA A 98 -5.42 -16.66 4.39
CA ALA A 98 -5.34 -18.12 4.32
C ALA A 98 -4.35 -18.60 3.24
N ALA A 99 -4.31 -17.92 2.09
CA ALA A 99 -3.33 -18.20 1.04
C ALA A 99 -1.88 -17.97 1.50
N LEU A 100 -1.61 -16.89 2.24
CA LEU A 100 -0.30 -16.65 2.85
C LEU A 100 0.11 -17.79 3.78
N SER A 101 -0.80 -18.20 4.68
CA SER A 101 -0.55 -19.32 5.59
C SER A 101 -0.29 -20.62 4.83
N ALA A 102 -1.02 -20.88 3.73
CA ALA A 102 -0.81 -22.06 2.88
C ALA A 102 0.55 -22.03 2.16
N VAL A 103 0.97 -20.87 1.63
CA VAL A 103 2.29 -20.68 0.99
C VAL A 103 3.40 -20.93 2.01
N LYS A 104 3.28 -20.37 3.21
CA LYS A 104 4.25 -20.59 4.30
C LYS A 104 4.28 -22.05 4.75
N GLY A 105 3.11 -22.67 4.94
CA GLY A 105 2.99 -24.08 5.31
C GLY A 105 3.52 -25.04 4.23
N ALA A 106 3.51 -24.62 2.97
CA ALA A 106 4.19 -25.34 1.91
C ALA A 106 5.72 -25.27 2.03
N GLY A 107 6.29 -24.33 2.78
CA GLY A 107 7.74 -24.15 2.94
C GLY A 107 8.37 -23.24 1.89
N LEU A 108 7.58 -22.34 1.27
CA LEU A 108 8.08 -21.25 0.44
C LEU A 108 8.40 -20.05 1.32
N LYS A 109 9.42 -19.27 0.96
CA LYS A 109 9.66 -17.98 1.61
C LYS A 109 8.55 -16.98 1.26
N THR A 110 8.24 -16.08 2.19
CA THR A 110 7.18 -15.07 2.02
C THR A 110 7.74 -13.66 2.16
N GLY A 111 7.61 -12.86 1.10
CA GLY A 111 7.97 -11.44 1.10
C GLY A 111 6.73 -10.55 0.98
N CYS A 112 6.77 -9.35 1.56
CA CYS A 112 5.75 -8.32 1.35
C CYS A 112 6.42 -7.02 0.88
N ILE A 113 5.99 -6.49 -0.28
CA ILE A 113 6.39 -5.16 -0.77
C ILE A 113 5.14 -4.30 -0.82
N THR A 114 5.04 -3.33 0.09
CA THR A 114 3.87 -2.47 0.19
C THR A 114 4.23 -1.00 -0.04
N ASN A 115 3.47 -0.34 -0.92
CA ASN A 115 3.43 1.11 -0.91
C ASN A 115 2.45 1.51 0.20
N ASN A 116 2.97 2.14 1.25
CA ASN A 116 2.18 2.53 2.41
C ASN A 116 2.44 3.98 2.78
N PHE A 117 1.65 4.47 3.73
CA PHE A 117 1.79 5.82 4.26
C PHE A 117 2.39 5.77 5.66
N PRO A 118 3.11 6.83 6.07
CA PRO A 118 3.50 7.02 7.46
C PRO A 118 2.31 6.82 8.40
N SER A 119 2.57 6.19 9.53
CA SER A 119 1.58 5.97 10.59
C SER A 119 0.91 7.29 10.96
N ILE A 120 -0.39 7.40 10.73
CA ILE A 120 -1.20 8.48 11.29
C ILE A 120 -1.49 8.09 12.74
N GLU A 121 -1.28 9.02 13.68
CA GLU A 121 -1.47 8.76 15.10
C GLU A 121 -2.85 8.13 15.38
N SER A 122 -2.85 7.16 16.30
CA SER A 122 -4.07 6.53 16.77
C SER A 122 -4.94 7.58 17.46
N ASP A 123 -6.21 7.66 17.07
CA ASP A 123 -7.22 8.50 17.72
C ASP A 123 -7.79 7.82 18.99
N GLY A 124 -7.18 6.72 19.44
CA GLY A 124 -7.67 5.92 20.57
C GLY A 124 -8.86 5.01 20.24
N SER A 125 -9.28 4.93 18.97
CA SER A 125 -10.41 4.10 18.55
C SER A 125 -10.14 2.60 18.78
N PRO A 126 -11.03 1.88 19.49
CA PRO A 126 -10.93 0.43 19.66
C PRO A 126 -10.87 -0.34 18.33
N ARG A 127 -11.60 0.14 17.30
CA ARG A 127 -11.59 -0.45 15.97
C ARG A 127 -10.23 -0.33 15.29
N ARG A 128 -9.53 0.81 15.46
CA ARG A 128 -8.18 0.98 14.94
C ARG A 128 -7.17 0.12 15.68
N ALA A 129 -7.34 -0.05 16.99
CA ALA A 129 -6.49 -0.94 17.78
C ALA A 129 -6.63 -2.41 17.32
N GLU A 130 -7.86 -2.90 17.15
CA GLU A 130 -8.14 -4.25 16.64
C GLU A 130 -7.56 -4.46 15.24
N ARG A 131 -7.81 -3.51 14.34
CA ARG A 131 -7.27 -3.54 12.97
C ARG A 131 -5.73 -3.53 12.95
N SER A 132 -5.10 -2.74 13.82
CA SER A 132 -3.64 -2.72 13.98
C SER A 132 -3.12 -4.07 14.49
N ALA A 133 -3.78 -4.67 15.47
CA ALA A 133 -3.42 -5.99 15.97
C ALA A 133 -3.53 -7.06 14.87
N GLN A 134 -4.58 -7.02 14.05
CA GLN A 134 -4.76 -7.91 12.91
C GLN A 134 -3.67 -7.70 11.84
N LEU A 135 -3.35 -6.45 11.50
CA LEU A 135 -2.24 -6.12 10.59
C LEU A 135 -0.92 -6.71 11.09
N GLN A 136 -0.62 -6.53 12.38
CA GLN A 136 0.59 -7.08 13.00
C GLN A 136 0.59 -8.62 13.01
N ALA A 137 -0.57 -9.25 13.15
CA ALA A 137 -0.67 -10.71 13.06
C ALA A 137 -0.34 -11.21 11.64
N ILE A 138 -0.87 -10.57 10.60
CA ILE A 138 -0.56 -10.90 9.20
C ILE A 138 0.93 -10.64 8.91
N PHE A 139 1.47 -9.53 9.41
CA PHE A 139 2.87 -9.16 9.18
C PHE A 139 3.86 -10.19 9.74
N LYS A 140 3.54 -10.82 10.87
CA LYS A 140 4.36 -11.89 11.47
C LYS A 140 4.48 -13.14 10.58
N ASP A 141 3.57 -13.32 9.61
CA ASP A 141 3.63 -14.45 8.71
C ASP A 141 4.59 -14.24 7.53
N PHE A 142 5.06 -13.02 7.28
CA PHE A 142 6.10 -12.77 6.29
C PHE A 142 7.51 -13.01 6.84
N ASP A 143 8.38 -13.59 6.02
CA ASP A 143 9.82 -13.68 6.33
C ASP A 143 10.50 -12.31 6.19
N HIS A 144 10.01 -11.46 5.28
CA HIS A 144 10.48 -10.10 5.13
C HIS A 144 9.39 -9.14 4.64
N ILE A 145 9.42 -7.90 5.13
CA ILE A 145 8.46 -6.85 4.78
C ILE A 145 9.23 -5.58 4.44
N ILE A 146 8.92 -5.00 3.28
CA ILE A 146 9.41 -3.69 2.85
C ILE A 146 8.23 -2.74 2.75
N GLU A 147 8.29 -1.69 3.56
CA GLU A 147 7.33 -0.59 3.62
C GLU A 147 7.94 0.65 2.97
N SER A 148 7.33 1.15 1.89
CA SER A 148 7.89 2.28 1.12
C SER A 148 8.15 3.50 1.97
N SER A 149 7.28 3.79 2.93
CA SER A 149 7.41 4.97 3.80
C SER A 149 8.56 4.87 4.80
N LYS A 150 9.13 3.68 4.99
CA LYS A 150 10.28 3.44 5.88
C LYS A 150 11.60 3.40 5.12
N VAL A 151 11.58 2.93 3.87
CA VAL A 151 12.80 2.75 3.07
C VAL A 151 13.06 3.87 2.08
N GLY A 152 12.08 4.77 1.85
CA GLY A 152 12.25 5.93 0.96
C GLY A 152 12.20 5.60 -0.53
N VAL A 153 11.85 4.36 -0.89
CA VAL A 153 11.64 3.90 -2.27
C VAL A 153 10.28 3.25 -2.38
N ARG A 154 9.64 3.31 -3.54
CA ARG A 154 8.28 2.79 -3.76
C ARG A 154 8.16 1.99 -5.04
N LYS A 155 7.17 1.12 -5.14
CA LYS A 155 6.78 0.54 -6.43
C LYS A 155 6.29 1.66 -7.36
N PRO A 156 6.66 1.63 -8.66
CA PRO A 156 7.37 0.56 -9.38
C PRO A 156 8.90 0.80 -9.54
N GLU A 157 9.55 1.57 -8.67
CA GLU A 157 10.99 1.81 -8.76
C GLU A 157 11.77 0.49 -8.62
N PRO A 158 12.73 0.15 -9.51
CA PRO A 158 13.42 -1.14 -9.50
C PRO A 158 14.04 -1.53 -8.15
N ARG A 159 14.57 -0.53 -7.43
CA ARG A 159 15.28 -0.72 -6.17
C ARG A 159 14.45 -1.46 -5.12
N ILE A 160 13.14 -1.21 -5.04
CA ILE A 160 12.31 -1.85 -4.01
C ILE A 160 12.20 -3.37 -4.22
N TYR A 161 12.24 -3.82 -5.47
CA TYR A 161 12.22 -5.25 -5.81
C TYR A 161 13.59 -5.89 -5.56
N GLU A 162 14.68 -5.19 -5.92
CA GLU A 162 16.06 -5.64 -5.64
C GLU A 162 16.28 -5.85 -4.14
N MET A 163 15.82 -4.91 -3.30
CA MET A 163 15.89 -5.02 -1.84
C MET A 163 15.19 -6.28 -1.31
N MET A 164 14.03 -6.65 -1.88
CA MET A 164 13.33 -7.87 -1.47
C MET A 164 14.10 -9.13 -1.90
N LEU A 165 14.65 -9.16 -3.11
CA LEU A 165 15.46 -10.28 -3.58
C LEU A 165 16.74 -10.45 -2.74
N GLU A 166 17.39 -9.34 -2.37
CA GLU A 166 18.51 -9.30 -1.42
C GLU A 166 18.11 -9.89 -0.07
N ALA A 167 17.00 -9.42 0.52
CA ALA A 167 16.52 -9.86 1.83
C ALA A 167 16.13 -11.34 1.85
N LEU A 168 15.51 -11.84 0.78
CA LEU A 168 15.16 -13.25 0.64
C LEU A 168 16.36 -14.12 0.25
N ALA A 169 17.47 -13.52 -0.19
CA ALA A 169 18.65 -14.18 -0.76
C ALA A 169 18.27 -15.15 -1.90
N LEU A 170 17.42 -14.68 -2.82
CA LEU A 170 16.91 -15.46 -3.95
C LEU A 170 17.00 -14.67 -5.27
N PRO A 171 17.32 -15.32 -6.39
CA PRO A 171 17.21 -14.68 -7.70
C PRO A 171 15.73 -14.49 -8.08
N ALA A 172 15.45 -13.48 -8.92
CA ALA A 172 14.10 -13.20 -9.40
C ALA A 172 13.42 -14.41 -10.06
N SER A 173 14.19 -15.28 -10.73
CA SER A 173 13.68 -16.51 -11.38
C SER A 173 13.03 -17.51 -10.43
N ASP A 174 13.36 -17.44 -9.14
CA ASP A 174 12.87 -18.35 -8.11
C ASP A 174 11.66 -17.77 -7.35
N CYS A 175 11.24 -16.56 -7.69
CA CYS A 175 10.20 -15.80 -7.00
C CYS A 175 8.96 -15.63 -7.89
N ILE A 176 7.78 -15.66 -7.27
CA ILE A 176 6.53 -15.16 -7.84
C ILE A 176 6.21 -13.83 -7.17
N PHE A 177 5.76 -12.83 -7.93
CA PHE A 177 5.25 -11.57 -7.38
C PHE A 177 3.73 -11.48 -7.65
N LEU A 178 2.95 -11.18 -6.60
CA LEU A 178 1.49 -11.06 -6.62
C LEU A 178 1.05 -9.64 -6.29
#